data_AF-A0A3D8GMU8-F1
#
_entry.id   AF-A0A3D8GMU8-F1
#
_cell.length_a   1.000
_cell.length_b   1.000
_cell.length_c   1.000
_cell.angle_alpha   90.00
_cell.angle_beta   90.00
_cell.angle_gamma   90.00
#
_symmetry.space_group_name_H-M   'P 1'
#
loop_
_entity.id
_entity.type
_entity.pdbx_description
1 polymer ?
#
loop_
_entity_poly.entity_id
_entity_poly.type
_entity_poly.pdbx_seq_one_letter_code
_entity_poly.pdbx_strand_id
1 'polypeptide(L)'
;MELLHWLVWLVYPYTVAAVLGMGIVWKYDTPEYFGEMQRKSGLILNKTVKVLWLLTTVTGIGLIAFYRATDEFATMFGWLIGFLHFSPDMELLKHASLLLRIHLILLFTFLLFFSFTKYVSIVFKPIHLLQALSSGKGRRGNPARFPRV
;
A
#
# COMPACT_ATOMS: atom_id res chain seq x y z
N MET A 1 19.16 -1.17 -23.31
CA MET A 1 18.25 -2.02 -22.52
C MET A 1 18.45 -1.85 -21.00
N GLU A 2 19.67 -1.60 -20.51
CA GLU A 2 19.94 -1.36 -19.08
C GLU A 2 19.19 -0.16 -18.47
N LEU A 3 19.02 0.93 -19.22
CA LEU A 3 18.32 2.12 -18.73
C LEU A 3 16.84 1.87 -18.40
N LEU A 4 16.15 1.03 -19.19
CA LEU A 4 14.76 0.66 -18.93
C LEU A 4 14.65 -0.23 -17.69
N HIS A 5 15.60 -1.15 -17.50
CA HIS A 5 15.68 -1.98 -16.28
C HIS A 5 15.82 -1.10 -15.04
N TRP A 6 16.72 -0.11 -15.08
CA TRP A 6 16.86 0.88 -14.00
C TRP A 6 15.59 1.69 -13.75
N LEU A 7 14.92 2.17 -14.80
CA LEU A 7 13.68 2.93 -14.64
C LEU A 7 12.57 2.09 -14.00
N VAL A 8 12.42 0.83 -14.42
CA VAL A 8 11.34 -0.04 -13.94
C VAL A 8 11.59 -0.57 -12.54
N TRP A 9 12.84 -0.85 -12.15
CA TRP A 9 13.15 -1.51 -10.89
C TRP A 9 13.76 -0.58 -9.83
N LEU A 10 14.30 0.57 -10.21
CA LEU A 10 14.67 1.59 -9.23
C LEU A 10 13.58 2.66 -9.17
N VAL A 11 13.40 3.41 -10.26
CA VAL A 11 12.64 4.66 -10.23
C VAL A 11 11.16 4.39 -9.95
N TYR A 12 10.54 3.45 -10.66
CA TYR A 12 9.12 3.21 -10.56
C TYR A 12 8.64 2.77 -9.14
N PRO A 13 9.28 1.82 -8.45
CA PRO A 13 8.93 1.49 -7.07
C PRO A 13 9.00 2.68 -6.11
N TYR A 14 10.03 3.53 -6.24
CA TYR A 14 10.16 4.72 -5.39
C TYR A 14 9.10 5.78 -5.70
N THR A 15 8.75 6.00 -6.98
CA THR A 15 7.68 6.94 -7.32
C THR A 15 6.32 6.45 -6.80
N VAL A 16 6.05 5.15 -6.90
CA VAL A 16 4.82 4.56 -6.33
C VAL A 16 4.79 4.72 -4.82
N ALA A 17 5.89 4.45 -4.12
CA ALA A 17 5.96 4.62 -2.67
C ALA A 17 5.76 6.09 -2.25
N ALA A 18 6.36 7.04 -2.98
CA ALA A 18 6.18 8.46 -2.74
C ALA A 18 4.72 8.91 -2.96
N VAL A 19 4.09 8.48 -4.06
CA VAL A 19 2.68 8.78 -4.35
C VAL A 19 1.75 8.11 -3.34
N LEU A 20 2.07 6.91 -2.87
CA LEU A 20 1.32 6.24 -1.81
C LEU A 20 1.39 7.03 -0.50
N GLY A 21 2.60 7.42 -0.08
CA GLY A 21 2.80 8.27 1.11
C GLY A 21 2.06 9.60 1.00
N MET A 22 2.22 10.30 -0.13
CA MET A 22 1.57 11.59 -0.35
C MET A 22 0.05 11.48 -0.40
N GLY A 23 -0.50 10.45 -1.06
CA GLY A 23 -1.95 10.23 -1.10
C GLY A 23 -2.55 9.90 0.26
N ILE A 24 -1.79 9.24 1.15
CA ILE A 24 -2.17 9.10 2.56
C ILE A 24 -2.22 10.49 3.21
N VAL A 25 -1.14 11.28 3.13
CA VAL A 25 -1.05 12.61 3.75
C VAL A 25 -2.16 13.55 3.28
N TRP A 26 -2.34 13.72 1.97
CA TRP A 26 -3.34 14.63 1.41
C TRP A 26 -4.76 14.27 1.83
N LYS A 27 -5.05 12.99 2.00
CA LYS A 27 -6.38 12.54 2.41
C LYS A 27 -6.68 12.90 3.87
N TYR A 28 -5.66 13.01 4.72
CA TYR A 28 -5.82 13.50 6.09
C TYR A 28 -5.92 15.02 6.15
N ASP A 29 -5.12 15.72 5.34
CA ASP A 29 -5.04 17.19 5.36
C ASP A 29 -6.22 17.87 4.63
N THR A 30 -6.71 17.27 3.54
CA THR A 30 -7.76 17.86 2.68
C THR A 30 -8.90 16.87 2.35
N PRO A 31 -9.71 16.48 3.35
CA PRO A 31 -10.75 15.46 3.16
C PRO A 31 -11.86 15.86 2.17
N GLU A 32 -12.15 17.16 2.05
CA GLU A 32 -13.23 17.70 1.20
C GLU A 32 -12.91 17.56 -0.30
N TYR A 33 -11.72 18.01 -0.73
CA TYR A 33 -11.25 17.89 -2.11
C TYR A 33 -11.10 16.42 -2.54
N PHE A 34 -10.62 15.56 -1.65
CA PHE A 34 -10.51 14.13 -1.91
C PHE A 34 -11.89 13.48 -2.09
N GLY A 35 -12.88 13.91 -1.29
CA GLY A 35 -14.26 13.47 -1.41
C GLY A 35 -14.88 13.84 -2.76
N GLU A 36 -14.61 15.04 -3.26
CA GLU A 36 -15.13 15.48 -4.56
C GLU A 36 -14.50 14.73 -5.73
N MET A 37 -13.18 14.54 -5.72
CA MET A 37 -12.47 13.76 -6.74
C MET A 37 -12.99 12.31 -6.80
N GLN A 38 -13.26 11.72 -5.63
CA GLN A 38 -13.83 10.38 -5.55
C GLN A 38 -15.30 10.32 -5.95
N ARG A 39 -16.07 11.40 -5.79
CA ARG A 39 -17.46 11.46 -6.29
C ARG A 39 -17.51 11.46 -7.82
N LYS A 40 -16.55 12.14 -8.47
CA LYS A 40 -16.47 12.23 -9.94
C LYS A 40 -15.88 10.97 -10.58
N SER A 41 -14.80 10.43 -10.02
CA SER A 41 -14.01 9.35 -10.66
C SER A 41 -14.00 8.04 -9.89
N GLY A 42 -14.68 7.96 -8.74
CA GLY A 42 -14.60 6.82 -7.82
C GLY A 42 -15.15 5.52 -8.39
N LEU A 43 -16.12 5.54 -9.30
CA LEU A 43 -16.65 4.31 -9.91
C LEU A 43 -15.56 3.61 -10.74
N ILE A 44 -14.91 4.36 -11.64
CA ILE A 44 -13.85 3.85 -12.51
C ILE A 44 -12.65 3.45 -11.66
N LEU A 45 -12.23 4.32 -10.74
CA LEU A 45 -11.08 4.05 -9.88
C LEU A 45 -11.28 2.79 -9.03
N ASN A 46 -12.45 2.63 -8.39
CA ASN A 46 -12.75 1.44 -7.60
C ASN A 46 -12.80 0.18 -8.47
N LYS A 47 -13.32 0.26 -9.70
CA LYS A 47 -13.33 -0.88 -10.63
C LYS A 47 -11.90 -1.27 -11.02
N THR A 48 -11.06 -0.30 -11.37
CA THR A 48 -9.64 -0.51 -11.69
C THR A 48 -8.89 -1.15 -10.53
N VAL A 49 -9.04 -0.63 -9.31
CA VAL A 49 -8.37 -1.20 -8.13
C VAL A 49 -8.87 -2.61 -7.82
N LYS A 50 -10.16 -2.91 -7.97
CA LYS A 50 -10.69 -4.27 -7.80
C LYS A 50 -10.10 -5.24 -8.83
N VAL A 51 -10.01 -4.83 -10.09
CA VAL A 51 -9.41 -5.65 -11.15
C VAL A 51 -7.93 -5.89 -10.89
N LEU A 52 -7.17 -4.82 -10.58
CA LEU A 52 -5.75 -4.92 -10.22
C LEU A 52 -5.54 -5.82 -9.00
N TRP A 53 -6.40 -5.71 -7.98
CA TRP A 53 -6.37 -6.55 -6.80
C TRP A 53 -6.60 -8.04 -7.13
N LEU A 54 -7.56 -8.34 -8.01
CA LEU A 54 -7.78 -9.72 -8.47
C LEU A 54 -6.57 -10.23 -9.25
N LEU A 55 -6.03 -9.44 -10.19
CA LEU A 55 -4.87 -9.83 -10.99
C LEU A 55 -3.62 -10.06 -10.15
N THR A 56 -3.33 -9.18 -9.18
CA THR A 56 -2.19 -9.36 -8.27
C THR A 56 -2.38 -10.59 -7.37
N THR A 57 -3.62 -10.89 -6.95
CA THR A 57 -3.91 -12.10 -6.16
C THR A 57 -3.74 -13.36 -7.00
N VAL A 58 -4.25 -13.39 -8.22
CA VAL A 58 -4.12 -14.52 -9.14
C VAL A 58 -2.65 -14.79 -9.47
N THR A 59 -1.88 -13.75 -9.78
CA THR A 59 -0.43 -13.88 -10.05
C THR A 59 0.36 -14.28 -8.80
N GLY A 60 -0.01 -13.80 -7.62
CA GLY A 60 0.59 -14.22 -6.35
C GLY A 60 0.31 -15.69 -6.03
N ILE A 61 -0.93 -16.14 -6.20
CA ILE A 61 -1.29 -17.56 -6.07
C ILE A 61 -0.54 -18.40 -7.11
N GLY A 62 -0.44 -17.89 -8.35
CA GLY A 62 0.35 -18.52 -9.41
C GLY A 62 1.82 -18.69 -9.00
N LEU A 63 2.45 -17.66 -8.44
CA LEU A 63 3.81 -17.77 -7.91
C LEU A 63 3.90 -18.86 -6.84
N ILE A 64 2.95 -18.90 -5.91
CA ILE A 64 2.96 -19.90 -4.83
C ILE A 64 2.77 -21.31 -5.39
N ALA A 65 1.91 -21.50 -6.39
CA ALA A 65 1.60 -22.81 -6.94
C ALA A 65 2.72 -23.35 -7.83
N PHE A 66 3.29 -22.51 -8.69
CA PHE A 66 4.28 -22.92 -9.70
C PHE A 66 5.72 -22.83 -9.20
N TYR A 67 6.01 -21.91 -8.28
CA TYR A 67 7.38 -21.58 -7.84
C TYR A 67 7.59 -21.81 -6.34
N ARG A 68 6.82 -22.71 -5.73
CA ARG A 68 6.97 -23.07 -4.31
C ARG A 68 8.35 -23.63 -3.97
N ALA A 69 8.97 -24.34 -4.92
CA ALA A 69 10.23 -25.05 -4.74
C ALA A 69 11.45 -24.26 -5.26
N THR A 70 11.27 -23.02 -5.70
CA THR A 70 12.36 -22.17 -6.20
C THR A 70 12.64 -21.02 -5.24
N ASP A 71 13.85 -20.46 -5.35
CA ASP A 71 14.27 -19.30 -4.56
C ASP A 71 13.70 -17.96 -5.08
N GLU A 72 12.67 -18.00 -5.92
CA GLU A 72 12.01 -16.82 -6.51
C GLU A 72 11.43 -15.91 -5.42
N PHE A 73 10.77 -16.49 -4.41
CA PHE A 73 10.22 -15.74 -3.28
C PHE A 73 11.33 -15.09 -2.45
N ALA A 74 12.41 -15.82 -2.17
CA ALA A 74 13.55 -15.28 -1.43
C ALA A 74 14.20 -14.12 -2.20
N THR A 75 14.34 -14.25 -3.52
CA THR A 75 14.83 -13.20 -4.42
C THR A 75 13.94 -11.95 -4.36
N MET A 76 12.62 -12.13 -4.45
CA MET A 76 11.65 -11.04 -4.33
C MET A 76 11.74 -10.32 -2.99
N PHE A 77 11.76 -11.08 -1.88
CA PHE A 77 11.86 -10.50 -0.54
C PHE A 77 13.21 -9.83 -0.29
N GLY A 78 14.31 -10.42 -0.78
CA GLY A 78 15.64 -9.82 -0.71
C GLY A 78 15.69 -8.48 -1.43
N TRP A 79 15.14 -8.43 -2.65
CA TRP A 79 15.00 -7.18 -3.39
C TRP A 79 14.09 -6.17 -2.66
N LEU A 80 12.95 -6.61 -2.12
CA LEU A 80 12.03 -5.74 -1.38
C LEU A 80 12.66 -5.16 -0.11
N ILE A 81 13.44 -5.95 0.63
CA ILE A 81 14.16 -5.48 1.82
C ILE A 81 15.24 -4.46 1.42
N GLY A 82 15.98 -4.72 0.34
CA GLY A 82 16.95 -3.77 -0.21
C GLY A 82 16.29 -2.46 -0.64
N PHE A 83 15.14 -2.55 -1.30
CA PHE A 83 14.31 -1.40 -1.65
C PHE A 83 13.94 -0.56 -0.42
N LEU A 84 13.47 -1.20 0.66
CA LEU A 84 13.13 -0.52 1.92
C LEU A 84 14.33 0.10 2.63
N HIS A 85 15.52 -0.47 2.47
CA HIS A 85 16.78 0.09 2.96
C HIS A 85 17.43 1.11 2.02
N PHE A 86 16.74 1.52 0.94
CA PHE A 86 17.29 2.40 -0.09
C PHE A 86 18.56 1.87 -0.78
N SER A 87 18.78 0.55 -0.76
CA SER A 87 19.87 -0.15 -1.43
C SER A 87 19.34 -1.36 -2.21
N PRO A 88 18.47 -1.16 -3.22
CA PRO A 88 17.89 -2.26 -3.98
C PRO A 88 18.93 -2.87 -4.92
N ASP A 89 19.12 -4.19 -4.83
CA ASP A 89 20.01 -4.92 -5.72
C ASP A 89 19.28 -5.28 -7.03
N MET A 90 19.62 -4.57 -8.10
CA MET A 90 18.99 -4.71 -9.41
C MET A 90 19.34 -6.01 -10.13
N GLU A 91 20.38 -6.73 -9.69
CA GLU A 91 20.82 -7.97 -10.31
C GLU A 91 19.91 -9.14 -9.92
N LEU A 92 19.35 -9.12 -8.70
CA LEU A 92 18.38 -10.11 -8.21
C LEU A 92 17.20 -10.28 -9.19
N LEU A 93 16.67 -9.18 -9.73
CA LEU A 93 15.53 -9.21 -10.64
C LEU A 93 15.92 -9.42 -12.12
N LYS A 94 17.21 -9.36 -12.49
CA LYS A 94 17.66 -9.66 -13.85
C LYS A 94 17.49 -11.14 -14.21
N HIS A 95 17.59 -12.02 -13.22
CA HIS A 95 17.46 -13.47 -13.40
C HIS A 95 16.11 -14.05 -12.93
N ALA A 96 15.28 -13.22 -12.29
CA ALA A 96 13.94 -13.60 -11.86
C ALA A 96 13.03 -14.04 -13.01
N SER A 97 12.09 -14.96 -12.75
CA SER A 97 11.07 -15.35 -13.71
C SER A 97 10.25 -14.16 -14.23
N LEU A 98 9.72 -14.33 -15.44
CA LEU A 98 8.81 -13.36 -16.03
C LEU A 98 7.52 -13.19 -15.20
N LEU A 99 7.04 -14.26 -14.57
CA LEU A 99 5.84 -14.20 -13.72
C LEU A 99 6.07 -13.32 -12.50
N LEU A 100 7.23 -13.45 -11.84
CA LEU A 100 7.59 -12.61 -10.70
C LEU A 100 7.68 -11.14 -11.08
N ARG A 101 8.31 -10.83 -12.23
CA ARG A 101 8.41 -9.46 -12.73
C ARG A 101 7.03 -8.85 -13.01
N ILE A 102 6.15 -9.59 -13.67
CA ILE A 102 4.78 -9.15 -13.92
C ILE A 102 4.02 -8.93 -12.60
N HIS A 103 4.15 -9.86 -11.65
CA HIS A 103 3.51 -9.74 -10.34
C HIS A 103 3.95 -8.46 -9.61
N LEU A 104 5.26 -8.16 -9.58
CA LEU A 104 5.77 -6.94 -8.95
C LEU A 104 5.24 -5.67 -9.63
N ILE A 105 5.26 -5.61 -10.96
CA ILE A 105 4.72 -4.45 -11.69
C ILE A 105 3.22 -4.27 -11.40
N LEU A 106 2.45 -5.36 -11.40
CA LEU A 106 1.03 -5.34 -11.05
C LEU A 106 0.81 -4.90 -9.60
N LEU A 107 1.63 -5.37 -8.67
CA LEU A 107 1.57 -5.00 -7.26
C LEU A 107 1.83 -3.51 -7.05
N PHE A 108 2.89 -2.97 -7.65
CA PHE A 108 3.20 -1.53 -7.57
C PHE A 108 2.14 -0.68 -8.29
N THR A 109 1.64 -1.12 -9.44
CA THR A 109 0.53 -0.44 -10.12
C THR A 109 -0.73 -0.44 -9.24
N PHE A 110 -1.04 -1.57 -8.61
CA PHE A 110 -2.14 -1.67 -7.65
C PHE A 110 -1.95 -0.67 -6.50
N LEU A 111 -0.77 -0.62 -5.88
CA LEU A 111 -0.47 0.32 -4.80
C LEU A 111 -0.61 1.79 -5.24
N LEU A 112 -0.17 2.12 -6.46
CA LEU A 112 -0.30 3.46 -7.03
C LEU A 112 -1.76 3.90 -7.09
N PHE A 113 -2.63 3.09 -7.72
CA PHE A 113 -4.05 3.41 -7.83
C PHE A 113 -4.77 3.31 -6.48
N PHE A 114 -4.33 2.40 -5.60
CA PHE A 114 -4.87 2.24 -4.26
C PHE A 114 -4.74 3.52 -3.43
N SER A 115 -3.64 4.27 -3.60
CA SER A 115 -3.41 5.56 -2.93
C SER A 115 -4.56 6.55 -3.10
N PHE A 116 -5.18 6.56 -4.28
CA PHE A 116 -6.27 7.48 -4.62
C PHE A 116 -7.66 6.99 -4.21
N THR A 117 -7.79 5.79 -3.63
CA THR A 117 -9.09 5.21 -3.31
C THR A 117 -9.59 5.55 -1.91
N LYS A 118 -10.89 5.34 -1.64
CA LYS A 118 -11.42 5.35 -0.27
C LYS A 118 -10.73 4.32 0.64
N TYR A 119 -10.28 3.19 0.10
CA TYR A 119 -9.78 2.05 0.84
C TYR A 119 -8.53 2.36 1.66
N VAL A 120 -7.65 3.24 1.18
CA VAL A 120 -6.43 3.60 1.92
C VAL A 120 -6.72 4.13 3.32
N SER A 121 -7.80 4.91 3.50
CA SER A 121 -8.13 5.47 4.83
C SER A 121 -8.71 4.42 5.78
N ILE A 122 -9.37 3.39 5.25
CA ILE A 122 -9.90 2.31 6.10
C ILE A 122 -8.75 1.55 6.76
N VAL A 123 -7.64 1.34 6.04
CA VAL A 123 -6.46 0.63 6.54
C VAL A 123 -5.72 1.44 7.61
N PHE A 124 -5.64 2.77 7.49
CA PHE A 124 -4.90 3.63 8.44
C PHE A 124 -5.77 4.26 9.55
N LYS A 125 -7.08 3.98 9.59
CA LYS A 125 -7.98 4.39 10.68
C LYS A 125 -7.79 3.75 12.07
N PRO A 126 -7.21 2.54 12.27
CA PRO A 126 -7.23 1.91 13.60
C PRO A 126 -6.49 2.71 14.69
N ILE A 127 -5.60 3.63 14.31
CA ILE A 127 -4.89 4.52 15.23
C ILE A 127 -5.86 5.50 15.95
N HIS A 128 -6.88 6.01 15.26
CA HIS A 128 -7.88 6.89 15.88
C HIS A 128 -8.84 6.15 16.82
N LEU A 129 -9.13 4.88 16.52
CA LEU A 129 -9.96 4.04 17.41
C LEU A 129 -9.23 3.83 18.75
N LEU A 130 -7.92 3.58 18.71
CA LEU A 130 -7.10 3.45 19.92
C LEU A 130 -7.03 4.76 20.72
N GLN A 131 -6.92 5.92 20.06
CA GLN A 131 -6.96 7.22 20.74
C GLN A 131 -8.32 7.49 21.38
N ALA A 132 -9.43 7.18 20.70
CA ALA A 132 -10.78 7.33 21.24
C ALA A 132 -11.02 6.42 22.47
N LEU A 133 -10.51 5.18 22.43
CA LEU A 133 -10.57 4.24 23.56
C LEU A 133 -9.70 4.71 24.74
N SER A 134 -8.52 5.28 24.49
CA SER A 134 -7.65 5.78 25.56
C SER A 134 -8.22 7.03 26.23
N SER A 135 -8.80 7.96 25.45
CA SER A 135 -9.43 9.19 25.95
C SER A 135 -10.72 8.91 26.74
N GLY A 136 -11.44 7.82 26.42
CA GLY A 136 -12.61 7.37 27.18
C GLY A 136 -12.27 6.85 28.59
N LYS A 137 -11.06 6.31 28.79
CA LYS A 137 -10.61 5.80 30.10
C LYS A 137 -10.27 6.92 31.09
N GLY A 138 -9.87 8.10 30.61
CA GLY A 138 -9.59 9.28 31.45
C GLY A 138 -10.85 9.93 32.06
N ARG A 139 -12.03 9.76 31.44
CA ARG A 139 -13.30 10.33 31.96
C ARG A 139 -14.05 9.44 32.96
N ARG A 140 -13.73 8.15 33.07
CA ARG A 140 -14.34 7.24 34.06
C ARG A 140 -13.65 7.23 35.43
N GLY A 141 -12.56 7.98 35.60
CA GLY A 141 -11.76 8.01 36.82
C GLY A 141 -12.11 9.11 37.84
N ASN A 142 -13.10 9.99 37.59
CA ASN A 142 -13.45 11.06 38.53
C ASN A 142 -14.88 10.95 39.08
N PRO A 143 -15.14 10.07 40.06
CA PRO A 143 -16.38 10.05 40.82
C PRO A 143 -16.26 10.98 42.06
N ALA A 144 -16.20 12.29 41.87
CA ALA A 144 -16.30 13.20 43.02
C ALA A 144 -16.74 14.62 42.64
N ARG A 145 -18.05 14.83 42.54
CA ARG A 145 -18.69 16.07 43.02
C ARG A 145 -20.17 15.83 43.23
N PHE A 146 -20.51 15.36 44.44
CA PHE A 146 -21.86 15.48 44.96
C PHE A 146 -22.16 16.97 45.19
N PRO A 147 -23.34 17.47 44.79
CA PRO A 147 -23.78 18.80 45.20
C PRO A 147 -24.07 18.78 46.70
N ARG A 148 -23.45 19.69 47.47
CA ARG A 148 -23.93 19.98 48.82
C ARG A 148 -25.22 20.78 48.70
N VAL A 149 -26.15 20.38 49.56
CA VAL A 149 -27.46 20.94 49.87
C VAL A 149 -27.40 22.45 50.08
#